data_AF-A0A673J5P2-F1
#
_entry.id   AF-A0A673J5P2-F1
#
_cell.length_a   1.000
_cell.length_b   1.000
_cell.length_c   1.000
_cell.angle_alpha   90.00
_cell.angle_beta   90.00
_cell.angle_gamma   90.00
#
_symmetry.space_group_name_H-M   'P 1'
#
loop_
_entity.id
_entity.type
_entity.pdbx_description
1 polymer ?
#
loop_
_entity_poly.entity_id
_entity_poly.type
_entity_poly.pdbx_seq_one_letter_code
_entity_poly.pdbx_strand_id
1 'polypeptide(L)'
;MKYKAEVQSNRGLSEENLVFLAQKAFSSSCINPEDYRNMTMTWSQFNRESLPGRNFTFWQWFDGVMELTKKHLKPHWNDGAILGFVNKQQAQDMLMSKPNGTFLLRFSDSEIGGITIAWCVCVFFIGERMVWNLMPYTTKDFSIRSLADRISDLNHLLFLYPDRPKDEVFSKYYTPPLSKAVDGYVKPQIKQVVPEFATPNPDPAANPTYMDHAASPAVNQPHAYGLYPPM
;
A
#
# COMPACT_ATOMS: atom_id res chain seq x y z
N MET A 1 12.96 13.33 -18.50
CA MET A 1 14.13 13.90 -17.78
C MET A 1 13.83 14.31 -16.34
N LYS A 2 12.71 14.98 -16.03
CA LYS A 2 12.38 15.45 -14.66
C LYS A 2 12.34 14.35 -13.58
N TYR A 3 11.65 13.23 -13.84
CA TYR A 3 11.53 12.14 -12.86
C TYR A 3 12.88 11.59 -12.40
N LYS A 4 13.78 11.31 -13.35
CA LYS A 4 15.13 10.79 -13.05
C LYS A 4 15.94 11.77 -12.20
N ALA A 5 15.86 13.07 -12.51
CA ALA A 5 16.56 14.12 -11.77
C ALA A 5 16.01 14.29 -10.35
N GLU A 6 14.68 14.38 -10.20
CA GLU A 6 14.04 14.67 -8.91
C GLU A 6 14.12 13.50 -7.93
N VAL A 7 13.86 12.28 -8.43
CA VAL A 7 14.01 11.04 -7.64
C VAL A 7 15.50 10.70 -7.42
N GLN A 8 16.41 11.35 -8.18
CA GLN A 8 17.84 11.06 -8.21
C GLN A 8 18.10 9.57 -8.45
N SER A 9 17.29 8.94 -9.28
CA SER A 9 17.33 7.52 -9.59
C SER A 9 18.22 7.22 -10.80
N ASN A 10 18.78 6.01 -10.85
CA ASN A 10 19.48 5.54 -12.04
C ASN A 10 18.48 5.12 -13.12
N ARG A 11 17.29 4.64 -12.70
CA ARG A 11 16.19 4.21 -13.56
C ARG A 11 15.21 5.36 -13.84
N GLY A 12 14.93 5.62 -15.11
CA GLY A 12 13.91 6.57 -15.58
C GLY A 12 12.54 5.94 -15.76
N LEU A 13 11.64 6.64 -16.45
CA LEU A 13 10.34 6.10 -16.86
C LEU A 13 10.50 5.27 -18.14
N SER A 14 9.92 4.08 -18.18
CA SER A 14 9.79 3.28 -19.42
C SER A 14 8.70 3.86 -20.33
N GLU A 15 8.65 3.38 -21.57
CA GLU A 15 7.59 3.74 -22.52
C GLU A 15 6.20 3.38 -21.99
N GLU A 16 6.03 2.20 -21.39
CA GLU A 16 4.79 1.78 -20.73
C GLU A 16 4.36 2.75 -19.63
N ASN A 17 5.30 3.27 -18.83
CA ASN A 17 5.01 4.27 -17.81
C ASN A 17 4.52 5.58 -18.44
N LEU A 18 5.10 5.97 -19.59
CA LEU A 18 4.69 7.18 -20.30
C LEU A 18 3.28 7.04 -20.89
N VAL A 19 2.93 5.87 -21.44
CA VAL A 19 1.57 5.57 -21.91
C VAL A 19 0.57 5.70 -20.77
N PHE A 20 0.85 5.11 -19.60
CA PHE A 20 -0.02 5.25 -18.43
C PHE A 20 -0.17 6.73 -18.01
N LEU A 21 0.92 7.50 -18.01
CA LEU A 21 0.87 8.91 -17.64
C LEU A 21 0.02 9.71 -18.63
N ALA A 22 0.12 9.40 -19.93
CA ALA A 22 -0.71 10.01 -20.97
C ALA A 22 -2.19 9.65 -20.78
N GLN A 23 -2.51 8.37 -20.55
CA GLN A 23 -3.86 7.92 -20.22
C GLN A 23 -4.45 8.69 -19.04
N LYS A 24 -3.69 8.82 -17.94
CA LYS A 24 -4.12 9.56 -16.75
C LYS A 24 -4.29 11.05 -17.04
N ALA A 25 -3.34 11.68 -17.71
CA ALA A 25 -3.34 13.12 -17.91
C ALA A 25 -4.42 13.58 -18.92
N PHE A 26 -4.69 12.79 -19.95
CA PHE A 26 -5.73 13.07 -20.94
C PHE A 26 -7.08 12.44 -20.59
N SER A 27 -7.18 11.68 -19.49
CA SER A 27 -8.36 10.89 -19.13
C SER A 27 -8.83 9.98 -20.29
N SER A 28 -7.86 9.40 -20.99
CA SER A 28 -8.06 8.56 -22.18
C SER A 28 -7.76 7.10 -21.87
N SER A 29 -8.43 6.20 -22.58
CA SER A 29 -8.25 4.75 -22.45
C SER A 29 -7.38 4.15 -23.55
N CYS A 30 -6.81 4.96 -24.47
CA CYS A 30 -5.97 4.45 -25.55
C CYS A 30 -4.69 3.81 -25.01
N ILE A 31 -4.29 2.67 -25.57
CA ILE A 31 -3.08 1.95 -25.15
C ILE A 31 -1.93 2.23 -26.13
N ASN A 32 -2.23 2.66 -27.35
CA ASN A 32 -1.24 2.90 -28.39
C ASN A 32 -0.46 4.20 -28.09
N PRO A 33 0.88 4.13 -27.93
CA PRO A 33 1.71 5.32 -27.73
C PRO A 33 1.58 6.38 -28.83
N GLU A 34 1.35 5.95 -30.08
CA GLU A 34 1.32 6.84 -31.24
C GLU A 34 0.10 7.79 -31.22
N ASP A 35 -1.00 7.38 -30.58
CA ASP A 35 -2.20 8.21 -30.44
C ASP A 35 -1.91 9.47 -29.60
N TYR A 36 -0.96 9.39 -28.67
CA TYR A 36 -0.59 10.49 -27.78
C TYR A 36 0.50 11.39 -28.33
N ARG A 37 1.21 10.95 -29.38
CA ARG A 37 2.42 11.63 -29.90
C ARG A 37 2.15 13.04 -30.41
N ASN A 38 0.95 13.27 -30.94
CA ASN A 38 0.51 14.55 -31.49
C ASN A 38 -0.48 15.30 -30.57
N MET A 39 -0.75 14.78 -29.37
CA MET A 39 -1.66 15.42 -28.44
C MET A 39 -0.97 16.58 -27.70
N THR A 40 -1.65 17.71 -27.63
CA THR A 40 -1.20 18.87 -26.85
C THR A 40 -1.90 18.91 -25.51
N MET A 41 -1.13 19.13 -24.44
CA MET A 41 -1.66 19.33 -23.09
C MET A 41 -1.64 20.81 -22.73
N THR A 42 -2.78 21.33 -22.29
CA THR A 42 -2.85 22.71 -21.79
C THR A 42 -2.28 22.80 -20.37
N TRP A 43 -1.82 23.99 -19.97
CA TRP A 43 -1.39 24.23 -18.58
C TRP A 43 -2.52 23.95 -17.57
N SER A 44 -3.76 24.21 -17.98
CA SER A 44 -4.93 23.98 -17.14
C SER A 44 -5.08 22.49 -16.82
N GLN A 45 -5.06 21.63 -17.84
CA GLN A 45 -5.11 20.17 -17.69
C GLN A 45 -3.93 19.63 -16.86
N PHE A 46 -2.75 20.23 -16.99
CA PHE A 46 -1.56 19.77 -16.28
C PHE A 46 -1.61 20.08 -14.76
N ASN A 47 -2.01 21.30 -14.37
CA ASN A 47 -1.85 21.76 -12.98
C ASN A 47 -2.95 22.72 -12.46
N ARG A 48 -4.11 22.82 -13.11
CA ARG A 48 -5.26 23.59 -12.56
C ARG A 48 -6.54 22.76 -12.46
N GLU A 49 -6.80 21.93 -13.46
CA GLU A 49 -7.94 21.03 -13.49
C GLU A 49 -7.67 19.79 -12.64
N SER A 50 -8.64 19.46 -11.79
CA SER A 50 -8.60 18.21 -11.02
C SER A 50 -8.86 17.03 -11.93
N LEU A 51 -8.21 15.90 -11.64
CA LEU A 51 -8.48 14.65 -12.34
C LEU A 51 -9.94 14.21 -12.12
N PRO A 52 -10.56 13.50 -13.09
CA PRO A 52 -11.94 13.03 -12.94
C PRO A 52 -12.15 12.22 -11.66
N GLY A 53 -13.14 12.62 -10.87
CA GLY A 53 -13.46 11.97 -9.58
C GLY A 53 -12.44 12.21 -8.47
N ARG A 54 -11.55 13.21 -8.61
CA ARG A 54 -10.51 13.57 -7.63
C ARG A 54 -10.56 15.05 -7.28
N ASN A 55 -9.94 15.37 -6.15
CA ASN A 55 -9.77 16.73 -5.64
C ASN A 55 -8.34 17.26 -5.85
N PHE A 56 -7.56 16.64 -6.73
CA PHE A 56 -6.18 17.02 -7.03
C PHE A 56 -5.88 16.96 -8.52
N THR A 57 -4.90 17.76 -8.96
CA THR A 57 -4.46 17.86 -10.35
C THR A 57 -3.52 16.72 -10.73
N PHE A 58 -3.29 16.53 -12.03
CA PHE A 58 -2.29 15.59 -12.52
C PHE A 58 -0.90 15.87 -11.93
N TRP A 59 -0.46 17.13 -11.96
CA TRP A 59 0.84 17.52 -11.43
C TRP A 59 0.96 17.25 -9.93
N GLN A 60 -0.04 17.58 -9.12
CA GLN A 60 -0.02 17.31 -7.67
C GLN A 60 0.13 15.82 -7.37
N TRP A 61 -0.58 14.97 -8.12
CA TRP A 61 -0.45 13.53 -7.99
C TRP A 61 0.95 13.04 -8.38
N PHE A 62 1.46 13.50 -9.53
CA PHE A 62 2.77 13.09 -10.05
C PHE A 62 3.92 13.55 -9.15
N ASP A 63 3.83 14.76 -8.62
CA ASP A 63 4.77 15.32 -7.65
C ASP A 63 4.78 14.51 -6.35
N GLY A 64 3.60 14.15 -5.83
CA GLY A 64 3.49 13.27 -4.67
C GLY A 64 4.14 11.89 -4.88
N VAL A 65 3.98 11.32 -6.08
CA VAL A 65 4.66 10.05 -6.45
C VAL A 65 6.18 10.22 -6.50
N MET A 66 6.68 11.32 -7.08
CA MET A 66 8.12 11.60 -7.12
C MET A 66 8.68 11.74 -5.70
N GLU A 67 8.01 12.49 -4.84
CA GLU A 67 8.45 12.72 -3.46
C GLU A 67 8.44 11.44 -2.63
N LEU A 68 7.39 10.61 -2.75
CA LEU A 68 7.32 9.29 -2.13
C LEU A 68 8.48 8.41 -2.59
N THR A 69 8.73 8.39 -3.90
CA THR A 69 9.78 7.56 -4.49
C THR A 69 11.15 8.02 -3.99
N LYS A 70 11.41 9.32 -4.02
CA LYS A 70 12.66 9.94 -3.57
C LYS A 70 12.96 9.62 -2.11
N LYS A 71 11.97 9.71 -1.23
CA LYS A 71 12.15 9.53 0.23
C LYS A 71 12.22 8.07 0.67
N HIS A 72 11.37 7.21 0.13
CA HIS A 72 11.15 5.87 0.72
C HIS A 72 11.39 4.71 -0.24
N LEU A 73 11.27 4.93 -1.55
CA LEU A 73 11.21 3.82 -2.52
C LEU A 73 12.38 3.78 -3.50
N LYS A 74 13.30 4.74 -3.43
CA LYS A 74 14.41 4.92 -4.38
C LYS A 74 15.22 3.62 -4.61
N PRO A 75 15.62 2.85 -3.57
CA PRO A 75 16.35 1.59 -3.79
C PRO A 75 15.51 0.56 -4.56
N HIS A 76 14.24 0.39 -4.15
CA HIS A 76 13.30 -0.55 -4.78
C HIS A 76 12.95 -0.15 -6.22
N TRP A 77 12.88 1.15 -6.50
CA TRP A 77 12.67 1.66 -7.85
C TRP A 77 13.86 1.34 -8.76
N ASN A 78 15.08 1.61 -8.29
CA ASN A 78 16.31 1.36 -9.03
C ASN A 78 16.51 -0.12 -9.37
N ASP A 79 16.14 -1.02 -8.48
CA ASP A 79 16.21 -2.48 -8.68
C ASP A 79 15.10 -3.05 -9.58
N GLY A 80 14.21 -2.19 -10.08
CA GLY A 80 13.08 -2.64 -10.87
C GLY A 80 12.03 -3.41 -10.06
N ALA A 81 12.00 -3.29 -8.73
CA ALA A 81 11.02 -3.98 -7.90
C ALA A 81 9.62 -3.36 -8.03
N ILE A 82 9.55 -2.08 -8.40
CA ILE A 82 8.31 -1.31 -8.55
C ILE A 82 7.99 -1.14 -10.04
N LEU A 83 6.80 -1.59 -10.45
CA LEU A 83 6.24 -1.25 -11.76
C LEU A 83 5.79 0.22 -11.77
N GLY A 84 5.08 0.63 -10.71
CA GLY A 84 4.76 2.03 -10.45
C GLY A 84 3.56 2.53 -11.25
N PHE A 85 3.73 2.79 -12.54
CA PHE A 85 2.73 3.46 -13.37
C PHE A 85 1.82 2.44 -14.06
N VAL A 86 0.97 1.78 -13.27
CA VAL A 86 0.05 0.74 -13.73
C VAL A 86 -1.32 0.96 -13.08
N ASN A 87 -2.38 0.97 -13.89
CA ASN A 87 -3.74 1.18 -13.38
C ASN A 87 -4.29 -0.09 -12.71
N LYS A 88 -5.40 0.05 -11.98
CA LYS A 88 -6.01 -1.09 -11.27
C LYS A 88 -6.39 -2.24 -12.23
N GLN A 89 -6.92 -1.93 -13.41
CA GLN A 89 -7.37 -2.92 -14.39
C GLN A 89 -6.18 -3.67 -15.00
N GLN A 90 -5.15 -2.96 -15.46
CA GLN A 90 -3.91 -3.51 -15.97
C GLN A 90 -3.25 -4.42 -14.94
N ALA A 91 -3.17 -3.99 -13.68
CA ALA A 91 -2.63 -4.81 -12.60
C ALA A 91 -3.44 -6.10 -12.39
N GLN A 92 -4.76 -6.02 -12.50
CA GLN A 92 -5.64 -7.18 -12.44
C GLN A 92 -5.35 -8.15 -13.59
N ASP A 93 -5.35 -7.67 -14.82
CA ASP A 93 -5.13 -8.50 -16.02
C ASP A 93 -3.74 -9.17 -15.99
N MET A 94 -2.72 -8.44 -15.56
CA MET A 94 -1.35 -8.94 -15.42
C MET A 94 -1.24 -10.06 -14.36
N LEU A 95 -2.01 -9.98 -13.28
CA LEU A 95 -1.95 -10.93 -12.16
C LEU A 95 -2.87 -12.14 -12.33
N MET A 96 -3.99 -12.02 -13.05
CA MET A 96 -4.95 -13.13 -13.25
C MET A 96 -4.30 -14.36 -13.90
N SER A 97 -3.33 -14.15 -14.80
CA SER A 97 -2.57 -15.21 -15.47
C SER A 97 -1.45 -15.83 -14.63
N LYS A 98 -1.15 -15.28 -13.44
CA LYS A 98 0.02 -15.64 -12.62
C LYS A 98 -0.32 -16.59 -11.47
N PRO A 99 0.65 -17.35 -10.92
CA PRO A 99 0.38 -18.25 -9.81
C PRO A 99 -0.04 -17.50 -8.53
N ASN A 100 -0.73 -18.22 -7.63
CA ASN A 100 -1.17 -17.70 -6.34
C ASN A 100 0.00 -17.09 -5.54
N GLY A 101 -0.22 -15.95 -4.90
CA GLY A 101 0.80 -15.23 -4.16
C GLY A 101 1.75 -14.41 -5.03
N THR A 102 1.54 -14.36 -6.36
CA THR A 102 2.22 -13.38 -7.21
C THR A 102 1.66 -11.99 -6.94
N PHE A 103 2.53 -11.00 -6.78
CA PHE A 103 2.17 -9.63 -6.47
C PHE A 103 2.96 -8.62 -7.29
N LEU A 104 2.45 -7.39 -7.35
CA LEU A 104 3.13 -6.26 -7.95
C LEU A 104 2.92 -4.98 -7.14
N LEU A 105 3.81 -4.03 -7.34
CA LEU A 105 3.80 -2.73 -6.69
C LEU A 105 3.45 -1.64 -7.71
N ARG A 106 2.39 -0.88 -7.41
CA ARG A 106 1.91 0.22 -8.26
C ARG A 106 1.56 1.45 -7.43
N PHE A 107 1.71 2.63 -8.02
CA PHE A 107 1.28 3.88 -7.40
C PHE A 107 -0.24 3.95 -7.36
N SER A 108 -0.77 4.53 -6.28
CA SER A 108 -2.20 4.71 -6.11
C SER A 108 -2.72 5.78 -7.05
N ASP A 109 -3.76 5.47 -7.81
CA ASP A 109 -4.50 6.46 -8.59
C ASP A 109 -5.38 7.36 -7.72
N SER A 110 -5.68 6.89 -6.51
CA SER A 110 -6.64 7.51 -5.60
C SER A 110 -6.02 8.42 -4.57
N GLU A 111 -4.73 8.24 -4.32
CA GLU A 111 -4.06 8.82 -3.16
C GLU A 111 -2.73 9.42 -3.60
N ILE A 112 -2.55 10.70 -3.29
CA ILE A 112 -1.32 11.43 -3.62
C ILE A 112 -0.17 10.84 -2.82
N GLY A 113 0.90 10.45 -3.50
CA GLY A 113 2.05 9.83 -2.85
C GLY A 113 1.70 8.52 -2.16
N GLY A 114 0.75 7.76 -2.71
CA GLY A 114 0.42 6.41 -2.26
C GLY A 114 1.06 5.33 -3.15
N ILE A 115 1.48 4.22 -2.54
CA ILE A 115 1.86 2.98 -3.24
C ILE A 115 1.06 1.81 -2.69
N THR A 116 0.53 0.94 -3.55
CA THR A 116 -0.28 -0.21 -3.16
C THR A 116 0.34 -1.52 -3.65
N ILE A 117 0.01 -2.60 -2.94
CA ILE A 117 0.34 -3.98 -3.31
C ILE A 117 -0.92 -4.60 -3.89
N ALA A 118 -0.81 -5.09 -5.12
CA ALA A 118 -1.83 -5.94 -5.74
C ALA A 118 -1.30 -7.37 -5.82
N TRP A 119 -2.12 -8.38 -5.49
CA TRP A 119 -1.70 -9.78 -5.56
C TRP A 119 -2.83 -10.71 -5.99
N CYS A 120 -2.46 -11.81 -6.66
CA CYS A 120 -3.39 -12.86 -7.06
C CYS A 120 -3.63 -13.82 -5.89
N VAL A 121 -4.92 -14.08 -5.63
CA VAL A 121 -5.40 -15.05 -4.65
C VAL A 121 -6.22 -16.12 -5.39
N CYS A 122 -5.88 -17.39 -5.18
CA CYS A 122 -6.72 -18.51 -5.57
C CYS A 122 -7.61 -18.89 -4.39
N VAL A 123 -8.92 -18.75 -4.52
CA VAL A 123 -9.84 -19.13 -3.46
C VAL A 123 -10.27 -20.58 -3.69
N PHE A 124 -9.67 -21.49 -2.90
CA PHE A 124 -9.79 -22.95 -3.08
C PHE A 124 -11.24 -23.48 -3.16
N PHE A 125 -12.18 -22.87 -2.46
CA PHE A 125 -13.58 -23.33 -2.41
C PHE A 125 -14.40 -22.95 -3.65
N ILE A 126 -14.03 -21.89 -4.35
CA ILE A 126 -14.74 -21.36 -5.52
C ILE A 126 -14.01 -21.70 -6.83
N GLY A 127 -12.74 -22.12 -6.77
CA GLY A 127 -11.91 -22.35 -7.95
C GLY A 127 -11.61 -21.08 -8.74
N GLU A 128 -12.04 -19.91 -8.25
CA GLU A 128 -11.87 -18.63 -8.91
C GLU A 128 -10.58 -17.94 -8.47
N ARG A 129 -9.93 -17.30 -9.43
CA ARG A 129 -8.81 -16.39 -9.20
C ARG A 129 -9.35 -14.98 -9.01
N MET A 130 -8.88 -14.33 -7.95
CA MET A 130 -9.17 -12.93 -7.68
C MET A 130 -7.87 -12.15 -7.54
N VAL A 131 -7.94 -10.85 -7.78
CA VAL A 131 -6.85 -9.92 -7.51
C VAL A 131 -7.27 -8.98 -6.40
N TRP A 132 -6.54 -9.02 -5.29
CA TRP A 132 -6.77 -8.12 -4.17
C TRP A 132 -5.78 -6.96 -4.23
N ASN A 133 -6.18 -5.82 -3.66
CA ASN A 133 -5.37 -4.60 -3.59
C ASN A 133 -5.39 -4.12 -2.14
N LEU A 134 -4.21 -3.93 -1.54
CA LEU A 134 -4.13 -3.33 -0.21
C LEU A 134 -4.48 -1.85 -0.28
N MET A 135 -4.90 -1.32 0.87
CA MET A 135 -4.95 0.13 1.05
C MET A 135 -3.56 0.71 0.75
N PRO A 136 -3.46 1.82 0.01
CA PRO A 136 -2.18 2.42 -0.32
C PRO A 136 -1.41 2.81 0.95
N TYR A 137 -0.09 2.63 0.92
CA TYR A 137 0.83 3.16 1.90
C TYR A 137 1.30 4.55 1.47
N THR A 138 1.38 5.43 2.44
CA THR A 138 1.87 6.80 2.28
C THR A 138 3.19 6.99 3.02
N THR A 139 3.77 8.18 2.90
CA THR A 139 4.92 8.63 3.70
C THR A 139 4.72 8.39 5.21
N LYS A 140 3.49 8.52 5.73
CA LYS A 140 3.18 8.29 7.15
C LYS A 140 3.31 6.83 7.55
N ASP A 141 3.01 5.92 6.64
CA ASP A 141 3.14 4.48 6.88
C ASP A 141 4.61 4.05 6.90
N PHE A 142 5.43 4.68 6.06
CA PHE A 142 6.86 4.41 5.95
C PHE A 142 7.71 5.03 7.06
N SER A 143 7.19 6.01 7.79
CA SER A 143 7.84 6.47 9.03
C SER A 143 7.71 5.46 10.19
N ILE A 144 6.71 4.57 10.13
CA ILE A 144 6.49 3.52 11.12
C ILE A 144 7.29 2.26 10.75
N ARG A 145 7.17 1.82 9.49
CA ARG A 145 7.79 0.57 9.02
C ARG A 145 8.06 0.64 7.52
N SER A 146 9.24 0.19 7.09
CA SER A 146 9.68 0.25 5.70
C SER A 146 8.79 -0.59 4.77
N LEU A 147 8.84 -0.32 3.46
CA LEU A 147 8.10 -1.13 2.48
C LEU A 147 8.57 -2.59 2.49
N ALA A 148 9.89 -2.82 2.54
CA ALA A 148 10.45 -4.17 2.53
C ALA A 148 10.01 -4.97 3.76
N ASP A 149 10.03 -4.37 4.95
CA ASP A 149 9.58 -5.04 6.17
C ASP A 149 8.07 -5.34 6.15
N ARG A 150 7.26 -4.43 5.60
CA ARG A 150 5.82 -4.66 5.41
C ARG A 150 5.55 -5.81 4.43
N ILE A 151 6.31 -5.90 3.33
CA ILE A 151 6.24 -7.02 2.38
C ILE A 151 6.70 -8.33 3.05
N SER A 152 7.74 -8.27 3.89
CA SER A 152 8.23 -9.43 4.65
C SER A 152 7.19 -9.98 5.62
N ASP A 153 6.38 -9.12 6.24
CA ASP A 153 5.35 -9.55 7.19
C ASP A 153 4.20 -10.33 6.51
N LEU A 154 4.03 -10.18 5.18
CA LEU A 154 2.96 -10.81 4.41
C LEU A 154 3.42 -12.13 3.80
N ASN A 155 3.16 -13.22 4.52
CA ASN A 155 3.59 -14.58 4.13
C ASN A 155 2.90 -15.10 2.85
N HIS A 156 1.71 -14.60 2.52
CA HIS A 156 0.99 -14.99 1.30
C HIS A 156 1.58 -14.36 0.03
N LEU A 157 2.46 -13.36 0.16
CA LEU A 157 3.22 -12.82 -0.96
C LEU A 157 4.46 -13.67 -1.18
N LEU A 158 4.58 -14.26 -2.37
CA LEU A 158 5.60 -15.25 -2.70
C LEU A 158 6.50 -14.79 -3.85
N PHE A 159 5.90 -14.24 -4.91
CA PHE A 159 6.60 -13.87 -6.13
C PHE A 159 6.29 -12.44 -6.52
N LEU A 160 7.31 -11.62 -6.71
CA LEU A 160 7.17 -10.34 -7.36
C LEU A 160 7.06 -10.54 -8.86
N TYR A 161 6.05 -9.92 -9.47
CA TYR A 161 5.81 -9.98 -10.91
C TYR A 161 7.08 -9.63 -11.72
N PRO A 162 7.36 -10.38 -12.81
CA PRO A 162 6.55 -11.47 -13.36
C PRO A 162 6.73 -12.83 -12.67
N ASP A 163 7.89 -13.12 -12.08
CA ASP A 163 8.29 -14.45 -11.59
C ASP A 163 9.52 -14.42 -10.65
N ARG A 164 9.81 -13.30 -9.98
CA ARG A 164 10.95 -13.18 -9.06
C ARG A 164 10.56 -13.57 -7.63
N PRO A 165 11.28 -14.46 -6.93
CA PRO A 165 11.01 -14.76 -5.53
C PRO A 165 11.06 -13.51 -4.64
N LYS A 166 10.11 -13.37 -3.70
CA LYS A 166 10.01 -12.23 -2.78
C LYS A 166 11.34 -11.97 -2.06
N ASP A 167 11.91 -13.01 -1.46
CA ASP A 167 13.11 -12.86 -0.63
C ASP A 167 14.36 -12.57 -1.48
N GLU A 168 14.42 -12.99 -2.74
CA GLU A 168 15.51 -12.60 -3.64
C GLU A 168 15.52 -11.07 -3.86
N VAL A 169 14.34 -10.47 -3.99
CA VAL A 169 14.21 -9.04 -4.29
C VAL A 169 14.33 -8.17 -3.04
N PHE A 170 13.71 -8.58 -1.93
CA PHE A 170 13.53 -7.73 -0.76
C PHE A 170 14.43 -8.06 0.44
N SER A 171 15.06 -9.24 0.50
CA SER A 171 15.84 -9.66 1.70
C SER A 171 16.94 -8.68 2.10
N LYS A 172 17.63 -8.09 1.11
CA LYS A 172 18.68 -7.08 1.34
C LYS A 172 18.20 -5.78 1.99
N TYR A 173 16.88 -5.57 2.03
CA TYR A 173 16.24 -4.40 2.61
C TYR A 173 15.53 -4.69 3.93
N TYR A 174 15.52 -5.94 4.38
CA TYR A 174 14.88 -6.29 5.65
C TYR A 174 15.70 -5.75 6.82
N THR A 175 14.99 -5.17 7.79
CA THR A 175 15.60 -4.72 9.03
C THR A 175 15.99 -5.96 9.85
N PRO A 176 17.27 -6.14 10.21
CA PRO A 176 17.69 -7.28 11.03
C PRO A 176 16.93 -7.29 12.35
N PRO A 177 16.51 -8.46 12.85
CA PRO A 177 15.83 -8.55 14.13
C PRO A 177 16.76 -8.05 15.24
N LEU A 178 16.39 -6.93 15.87
CA LEU A 178 17.00 -6.46 17.11
C LEU A 178 16.64 -7.46 18.21
N SER A 179 17.51 -8.45 18.41
CA SER A 179 17.20 -9.65 19.21
C SER A 179 17.85 -9.68 20.59
N LYS A 180 18.55 -8.63 21.01
CA LYS A 180 19.15 -8.60 22.35
C LYS A 180 18.22 -7.92 23.33
N ALA A 181 17.68 -8.71 24.26
CA ALA A 181 17.10 -8.18 25.48
C ALA A 181 18.17 -7.31 26.16
N VAL A 182 17.81 -6.06 26.45
CA VAL A 182 18.68 -5.16 27.22
C VAL A 182 18.07 -5.08 28.60
N ASP A 183 18.80 -5.53 29.61
CA ASP A 183 18.40 -5.42 31.01
C ASP A 183 17.04 -6.08 31.33
N GLY A 184 16.80 -7.28 30.77
CA GLY A 184 15.54 -8.01 30.98
C GLY A 184 14.34 -7.50 30.18
N TYR A 185 14.46 -6.37 29.46
CA TYR A 185 13.39 -5.85 28.60
C TYR A 185 13.51 -6.38 27.17
N VAL A 186 12.43 -6.97 26.68
CA VAL A 186 12.26 -7.38 25.27
C VAL A 186 11.54 -6.27 24.53
N LYS A 187 12.14 -5.75 23.45
CA LYS A 187 11.54 -4.69 22.64
C LYS A 187 10.38 -5.26 21.81
N PRO A 188 9.15 -4.70 21.90
CA PRO A 188 8.03 -5.15 21.09
C PRO A 188 8.28 -4.89 19.59
N GLN A 189 7.76 -5.78 18.74
CA GLN A 189 7.85 -5.65 17.28
C GLN A 189 6.45 -5.46 16.67
N ILE A 190 6.33 -4.47 15.79
CA ILE A 190 5.10 -4.22 15.02
C ILE A 190 5.19 -5.04 13.74
N LYS A 191 4.16 -5.85 13.46
CA LYS A 191 4.02 -6.58 12.19
C LYS A 191 2.71 -6.20 11.51
N GLN A 192 2.74 -6.12 10.19
CA GLN A 192 1.52 -6.00 9.41
C GLN A 192 0.86 -7.37 9.25
N VAL A 193 -0.46 -7.40 9.44
CA VAL A 193 -1.30 -8.56 9.10
C VAL A 193 -2.45 -8.09 8.23
N VAL A 194 -2.87 -8.95 7.30
CA VAL A 194 -4.15 -8.79 6.59
C VAL A 194 -5.10 -9.75 7.30
N PRO A 195 -6.26 -9.28 7.81
CA PRO A 195 -7.23 -10.16 8.45
C PRO A 195 -7.50 -11.39 7.57
N GLU A 196 -7.42 -12.58 8.16
CA GLU A 196 -7.74 -13.81 7.44
C GLU A 196 -9.19 -13.73 6.97
N PHE A 197 -9.36 -13.63 5.66
CA PHE A 197 -10.67 -13.70 5.05
C PHE A 197 -11.13 -15.16 5.14
N ALA A 198 -11.91 -15.47 6.18
CA ALA A 198 -12.67 -16.70 6.38
C ALA A 198 -12.04 -17.96 5.76
N THR A 199 -11.09 -18.58 6.46
CA THR A 199 -10.98 -20.03 6.38
C THR A 199 -12.24 -20.62 7.02
N PRO A 200 -13.11 -21.35 6.31
CA PRO A 200 -14.10 -22.17 6.97
C PRO A 200 -13.37 -23.42 7.47
N ASN A 201 -12.66 -23.27 8.58
CA ASN A 201 -12.34 -24.41 9.42
C ASN A 201 -12.68 -24.01 10.85
N PRO A 202 -13.87 -24.38 11.36
CA PRO A 202 -14.09 -24.40 12.77
C PRO A 202 -13.34 -25.63 13.28
N ASP A 203 -12.10 -25.46 13.75
CA ASP A 203 -11.63 -26.38 14.78
C ASP A 203 -12.48 -26.11 16.03
N PRO A 204 -13.29 -27.05 16.53
CA PRO A 204 -14.18 -26.84 17.66
C PRO A 204 -13.42 -26.91 18.99
N ALA A 205 -12.26 -26.24 19.09
CA ALA A 205 -11.39 -26.36 20.26
C ALA A 205 -10.63 -25.08 20.68
N ALA A 206 -11.00 -23.91 20.17
CA ALA A 206 -10.48 -22.64 20.69
C ALA A 206 -11.63 -21.69 21.01
N ASN A 207 -12.08 -21.70 22.26
CA ASN A 207 -12.91 -20.64 22.81
C ASN A 207 -12.16 -19.31 22.72
N PRO A 208 -12.61 -18.30 21.96
CA PRO A 208 -12.20 -16.94 22.20
C PRO A 208 -13.15 -16.38 23.25
N THR A 209 -12.73 -16.36 24.51
CA THR A 209 -13.41 -15.56 25.53
C THR A 209 -13.19 -14.10 25.13
N TYR A 210 -14.14 -13.56 24.37
CA TYR A 210 -14.26 -12.13 24.12
C TYR A 210 -14.53 -11.48 25.47
N MET A 211 -13.49 -10.90 26.09
CA MET A 211 -13.70 -10.00 27.22
C MET A 211 -14.36 -8.75 26.67
N ASP A 212 -15.66 -8.66 26.91
CA ASP A 212 -16.43 -7.45 26.73
C ASP A 212 -15.76 -6.34 27.55
N HIS A 213 -15.45 -5.22 26.88
CA HIS A 213 -14.88 -4.06 27.53
C HIS A 213 -15.91 -3.55 28.55
N ALA A 214 -15.66 -3.80 29.82
CA ALA A 214 -16.37 -3.16 30.91
C ALA A 214 -16.30 -1.65 30.71
N ALA A 215 -17.46 -1.02 30.62
CA ALA A 215 -17.60 0.43 30.60
C ALA A 215 -16.89 1.03 31.83
N SER A 216 -16.08 2.06 31.60
CA SER A 216 -15.49 2.88 32.65
C SER A 216 -16.59 3.35 33.62
N PRO A 217 -16.39 3.28 34.95
CA PRO A 217 -17.39 3.76 35.89
C PRO A 217 -17.53 5.28 35.73
N ALA A 218 -18.75 5.72 35.41
CA ALA A 218 -19.12 7.11 35.40
C ALA A 218 -19.05 7.66 36.84
N VAL A 219 -18.22 8.68 37.04
CA VAL A 219 -18.21 9.49 38.26
C VAL A 219 -19.49 10.31 38.26
N ASN A 220 -20.42 10.02 39.18
CA ASN A 220 -21.44 10.98 39.60
C ASN A 220 -22.13 10.55 40.90
N GLN A 221 -21.79 11.20 42.02
CA GLN A 221 -22.67 12.13 42.74
C GLN A 221 -22.06 12.52 44.11
N PRO A 222 -22.19 13.79 44.54
CA PRO A 222 -21.80 14.21 45.88
C PRO A 222 -22.82 13.72 46.92
N HIS A 223 -22.31 13.17 48.02
CA HIS A 223 -23.09 12.75 49.17
C HIS A 223 -23.79 13.94 49.84
N ALA A 224 -25.12 13.90 49.91
CA ALA A 224 -25.91 14.74 50.79
C ALA A 224 -25.71 14.26 52.24
N TYR A 225 -25.16 15.13 53.08
CA TYR A 225 -24.95 14.88 54.50
C TYR A 225 -26.28 14.71 55.24
N GLY A 226 -26.42 13.60 55.95
CA GLY A 226 -27.50 13.34 56.88
C GLY A 226 -27.45 14.31 58.07
N LEU A 227 -28.63 14.83 58.39
CA LEU A 227 -28.94 15.67 59.54
C LEU A 227 -28.61 14.96 60.87
N TYR A 228 -27.88 15.65 61.76
CA TYR A 228 -28.02 15.45 63.21
C TYR A 228 -29.10 16.41 63.73
N PRO A 229 -29.97 16.00 64.65
CA PRO A 229 -30.80 16.94 65.39
C PRO A 229 -30.06 17.47 66.63
N PRO A 230 -30.22 18.74 67.02
CA PRO A 230 -29.90 19.20 68.36
C PRO A 230 -31.17 19.32 69.22
N MET A 231 -31.06 18.79 70.45
CA MET A 231 -31.87 18.97 71.68
C MET A 231 -33.39 18.74 71.60
#